data_AF-A0A094GUB3-F1
#
_entry.id   AF-A0A094GUB3-F1
#
_cell.length_a   1.000
_cell.length_b   1.000
_cell.length_c   1.000
_cell.angle_alpha   90.00
_cell.angle_beta   90.00
_cell.angle_gamma   90.00
#
_symmetry.space_group_name_H-M   'P 1'
#
loop_
_entity.id
_entity.type
_entity.pdbx_description
1 polymer ?
#
loop_
_entity_poly.entity_id
_entity_poly.type
_entity_poly.pdbx_seq_one_letter_code
_entity_poly.pdbx_strand_id
1 'polypeptide(L)'
;MPRNANTLCIEACRADDVSLMEQALAMAAEPNSRFTAQQVAQLGLSRSASRRAVHVLKYLVDHLHDADIAAVTPGQITTNEDMGKPSQEVLEILVAHGWDINTPGVGSTLLWRVVTYHDLVKWCLDHGAKVDIPDYQPEVIGNVTRRNHMPRPTILGAAASQGSIETLELLAEHMAPLDPRTLHLAVERATILAPREGEEPSPSYTERLDMIRHLIDVAGLDVNAREPKVGSTCNTPLCIAVGRLNHQNFQELVDVLMDRGADPNLNCKTQEDAPGWPSAMVCAETHGTKKILQAAMNRQAEKQGEKRGDTD
;
A
#
# COMPACT_ATOMS: atom_id res chain seq x y z
N MET A 1 5.05 21.54 -29.85
CA MET A 1 4.69 22.71 -29.01
C MET A 1 5.78 23.75 -29.13
N PRO A 2 5.50 25.07 -29.03
CA PRO A 2 6.55 26.08 -29.04
C PRO A 2 7.47 25.89 -27.82
N ARG A 3 8.79 25.95 -28.07
CA ARG A 3 9.82 25.78 -27.04
C ARG A 3 9.70 26.92 -26.02
N ASN A 4 9.48 26.58 -24.76
CA ASN A 4 9.47 27.50 -23.63
C ASN A 4 10.25 26.90 -22.46
N ALA A 5 10.45 27.68 -21.40
CA ALA A 5 11.25 27.25 -20.24
C ALA A 5 10.72 25.94 -19.61
N ASN A 6 9.41 25.75 -19.55
CA ASN A 6 8.82 24.51 -19.00
C ASN A 6 9.05 23.29 -19.92
N THR A 7 8.97 23.44 -21.25
CA THR A 7 9.28 22.31 -22.16
C THR A 7 10.75 21.92 -22.08
N LEU A 8 11.66 22.89 -21.95
CA LEU A 8 13.08 22.64 -21.75
C LEU A 8 13.36 21.95 -20.40
N CYS A 9 12.71 22.39 -19.32
CA CYS A 9 12.80 21.74 -18.01
C CYS A 9 12.34 20.28 -18.05
N ILE A 10 11.26 19.96 -18.79
CA ILE A 10 10.79 18.59 -18.98
C ILE A 10 11.84 17.74 -19.72
N GLU A 11 12.42 18.28 -20.80
CA GLU A 11 13.47 17.61 -21.59
C GLU A 11 14.73 17.38 -20.73
N ALA A 12 15.17 18.39 -19.99
CA ALA A 12 16.29 18.31 -19.06
C ALA A 12 16.09 17.18 -18.04
N CYS A 13 14.95 17.14 -17.35
CA CYS A 13 14.67 16.08 -16.38
C CYS A 13 14.48 14.70 -17.01
N ARG A 14 14.11 14.62 -18.30
CA ARG A 14 13.99 13.34 -19.01
C ARG A 14 15.34 12.81 -19.44
N ALA A 15 16.23 13.69 -19.90
CA ALA A 15 17.57 13.34 -20.36
C ALA A 15 18.61 13.33 -19.22
N ASP A 16 18.23 13.77 -18.02
CA ASP A 16 19.14 14.10 -16.92
C ASP A 16 20.28 15.07 -17.35
N ASP A 17 19.91 16.08 -18.14
CA ASP A 17 20.84 17.02 -18.76
C ASP A 17 20.80 18.40 -18.06
N VAL A 18 21.87 18.70 -17.33
CA VAL A 18 22.06 19.98 -16.63
C VAL A 18 22.12 21.16 -17.58
N SER A 19 22.72 21.01 -18.77
CA SER A 19 22.85 22.10 -19.75
C SER A 19 21.48 22.53 -20.29
N LEU A 20 20.54 21.58 -20.44
CA LEU A 20 19.16 21.89 -20.79
C LEU A 20 18.41 22.56 -19.62
N MET A 21 18.72 22.21 -18.37
CA MET A 21 18.13 22.86 -17.20
C MET A 21 18.62 24.31 -17.06
N GLU A 22 19.91 24.57 -17.27
CA GLU A 22 20.48 25.92 -17.32
C GLU A 22 19.80 26.78 -18.38
N GLN A 23 19.62 26.24 -19.59
CA GLN A 23 18.87 26.92 -20.66
C GLN A 23 17.42 27.19 -20.27
N ALA A 24 16.76 26.25 -19.60
CA ALA A 24 15.40 26.44 -19.10
C ALA A 24 15.31 27.60 -18.11
N LEU A 25 16.24 27.67 -17.15
CA LEU A 25 16.30 28.73 -16.14
C LEU A 25 16.65 30.09 -16.75
N ALA A 26 17.60 30.14 -17.69
CA ALA A 26 17.95 31.37 -18.40
C ALA A 26 16.75 31.92 -19.20
N MET A 27 16.03 31.04 -19.91
CA MET A 27 14.80 31.42 -20.63
C MET A 27 13.67 31.85 -19.67
N ALA A 28 13.64 31.33 -18.45
CA ALA A 28 12.69 31.72 -17.40
C ALA A 28 13.03 33.08 -16.76
N ALA A 29 14.28 33.52 -16.86
CA ALA A 29 14.73 34.83 -16.37
C ALA A 29 14.44 35.98 -17.35
N GLU A 30 14.04 35.69 -18.58
CA GLU A 30 13.70 36.72 -19.58
C GLU A 30 12.42 37.49 -19.19
N PRO A 31 12.34 38.81 -19.43
CA PRO A 31 11.20 39.64 -18.98
C PRO A 31 9.83 39.22 -19.51
N ASN A 32 9.77 38.56 -20.68
CA ASN A 32 8.53 38.11 -21.33
C ASN A 32 8.26 36.62 -21.10
N SER A 33 9.01 35.96 -20.22
CA SER A 33 8.84 34.55 -19.96
C SER A 33 7.51 34.26 -19.26
N ARG A 34 6.85 33.19 -19.68
CA ARG A 34 5.59 32.73 -19.06
C ARG A 34 5.82 32.16 -17.65
N PHE A 35 7.02 31.69 -17.37
CA PHE A 35 7.38 31.07 -16.10
C PHE A 35 8.57 31.82 -15.50
N THR A 36 8.55 32.02 -14.19
CA THR A 36 9.70 32.55 -13.47
C THR A 36 10.77 31.48 -13.30
N ALA A 37 12.03 31.88 -13.10
CA ALA A 37 13.12 30.96 -12.79
C ALA A 37 12.82 30.10 -11.55
N GLN A 38 12.20 30.68 -10.52
CA GLN A 38 11.78 29.95 -9.32
C GLN A 38 10.74 28.86 -9.64
N GLN A 39 9.72 29.18 -10.45
CA GLN A 39 8.72 28.20 -10.87
C GLN A 39 9.35 27.05 -11.67
N VAL A 40 10.29 27.37 -12.56
CA VAL A 40 11.00 26.36 -13.36
C VAL A 40 11.91 25.51 -12.48
N ALA A 41 12.60 26.11 -11.51
CA ALA A 41 13.41 25.37 -10.53
C ALA A 41 12.55 24.42 -9.68
N GLN A 42 11.40 24.86 -9.16
CA GLN A 42 10.49 24.01 -8.37
C GLN A 42 9.91 22.85 -9.20
N LEU A 43 9.53 23.12 -10.45
CA LEU A 43 9.09 22.09 -11.38
C LEU A 43 10.23 21.12 -11.72
N GLY A 44 11.46 21.63 -11.85
CA GLY A 44 12.67 20.85 -12.05
C GLY A 44 12.94 19.91 -10.87
N LEU A 45 12.86 20.39 -9.63
CA LEU A 45 13.05 19.57 -8.42
C LEU A 45 12.07 18.40 -8.37
N SER A 46 10.76 18.69 -8.49
CA SER A 46 9.74 17.64 -8.43
C SER A 46 9.87 16.60 -9.56
N ARG A 47 10.20 17.04 -10.78
CA ARG A 47 10.35 16.14 -11.94
C ARG A 47 11.64 15.36 -11.93
N SER A 48 12.75 15.98 -11.50
CA SER A 48 14.04 15.29 -11.42
C SER A 48 13.98 14.19 -10.35
N ALA A 49 13.35 14.47 -9.21
CA ALA A 49 13.08 13.45 -8.19
C ALA A 49 12.22 12.29 -8.75
N SER A 50 11.13 12.60 -9.46
CA SER A 50 10.24 11.58 -10.02
C SER A 50 10.87 10.79 -11.18
N ARG A 51 11.79 11.39 -11.94
CA ARG A 51 12.43 10.77 -13.12
C ARG A 51 13.78 10.15 -12.82
N ARG A 52 14.24 10.22 -11.57
CA ARG A 52 15.58 9.76 -11.18
C ARG A 52 16.69 10.51 -11.94
N ALA A 53 16.45 11.78 -12.25
CA ALA A 53 17.40 12.65 -12.93
C ALA A 53 18.37 13.23 -11.89
N VAL A 54 19.36 12.41 -11.52
CA VAL A 54 20.27 12.65 -10.40
C VAL A 54 21.10 13.91 -10.64
N HIS A 55 21.64 14.11 -11.84
CA HIS A 55 22.51 15.24 -12.14
C HIS A 55 21.73 16.56 -12.14
N VAL A 56 20.52 16.56 -12.72
CA VAL A 56 19.63 17.72 -12.71
C VAL A 56 19.15 18.04 -11.29
N LEU A 57 18.75 17.03 -10.52
CA LEU A 57 18.33 17.23 -9.13
C LEU A 57 19.47 17.84 -8.31
N LYS A 58 20.67 17.25 -8.39
CA LYS A 58 21.86 17.72 -7.69
C LYS A 58 22.20 19.16 -8.07
N TYR A 59 22.24 19.47 -9.36
CA TYR A 59 22.46 20.83 -9.85
C TYR A 59 21.47 21.82 -9.23
N LEU A 60 20.18 21.49 -9.22
CA LEU A 60 19.13 22.36 -8.70
C LEU A 60 19.24 22.57 -7.19
N VAL A 61 19.58 21.54 -6.40
CA VAL A 61 19.72 21.67 -4.93
C VAL A 61 21.04 22.33 -4.51
N ASP A 62 22.09 22.24 -5.33
CA ASP A 62 23.40 22.87 -5.06
C ASP A 62 23.42 24.38 -5.39
N HIS A 63 22.67 24.80 -6.42
CA HIS A 63 22.74 26.16 -6.98
C HIS A 63 21.45 26.96 -6.71
N LEU A 64 20.74 26.64 -5.63
CA LEU A 64 19.35 27.04 -5.38
C LEU A 64 19.05 28.53 -5.55
N HIS A 65 18.21 28.83 -6.55
CA HIS A 65 17.43 30.04 -6.71
C HIS A 65 16.13 30.00 -5.86
N ASP A 66 16.24 29.96 -4.53
CA ASP A 66 15.09 29.93 -3.60
C ASP A 66 14.08 28.78 -3.82
N ALA A 67 14.51 27.65 -4.40
CA ALA A 67 13.61 26.52 -4.60
C ALA A 67 13.40 25.76 -3.28
N ASP A 68 12.15 25.38 -3.01
CA ASP A 68 11.74 24.82 -1.74
C ASP A 68 11.83 23.28 -1.80
N ILE A 69 12.90 22.76 -1.20
CA ILE A 69 13.10 21.31 -1.06
C ILE A 69 11.98 20.70 -0.22
N ALA A 70 11.47 21.40 0.80
CA ALA A 70 10.38 20.91 1.65
C ALA A 70 9.06 20.75 0.87
N ALA A 71 8.90 21.44 -0.26
CA ALA A 71 7.75 21.27 -1.14
C ALA A 71 7.80 20.01 -2.03
N VAL A 72 8.91 19.25 -2.03
CA VAL A 72 8.97 17.94 -2.69
C VAL A 72 8.18 16.92 -1.85
N THR A 73 7.13 16.37 -2.43
CA THR A 73 6.24 15.44 -1.71
C THR A 73 6.64 13.97 -1.92
N PRO A 74 6.36 13.07 -0.96
CA PRO A 74 6.53 11.63 -1.15
C PRO A 74 5.79 11.07 -2.38
N GLY A 75 4.65 11.68 -2.74
CA GLY A 75 3.90 11.32 -3.94
C GLY A 75 4.70 11.55 -5.23
N GLN A 76 5.35 12.71 -5.35
CA GLN A 76 6.18 13.03 -6.52
C GLN A 76 7.40 12.11 -6.62
N ILE A 77 8.03 11.78 -5.50
CA ILE A 77 9.20 10.87 -5.47
C ILE A 77 8.82 9.46 -5.93
N THR A 78 7.64 8.98 -5.51
CA THR A 78 7.22 7.59 -5.76
C THR A 78 6.46 7.39 -7.06
N THR A 79 5.80 8.42 -7.60
CA THR A 79 5.12 8.35 -8.90
C THR A 79 6.09 8.67 -10.03
N ASN A 80 6.61 7.62 -10.69
CA ASN A 80 7.47 7.73 -11.86
C ASN A 80 6.81 7.09 -13.10
N GLU A 81 7.31 7.42 -14.30
CA GLU A 81 6.71 6.95 -15.57
C GLU A 81 6.66 5.42 -15.68
N ASP A 82 7.65 4.74 -15.09
CA ASP A 82 7.79 3.29 -15.17
C ASP A 82 7.09 2.56 -14.00
N MET A 83 6.43 3.31 -13.10
CA MET A 83 5.84 2.81 -11.85
C MET A 83 6.79 1.92 -11.03
N GLY A 84 8.10 2.15 -11.18
CA GLY A 84 9.16 1.35 -10.57
C GLY A 84 9.59 1.90 -9.22
N LYS A 85 10.51 1.18 -8.59
CA LYS A 85 11.11 1.54 -7.31
C LYS A 85 11.74 2.95 -7.32
N PRO A 86 11.48 3.80 -6.31
CA PRO A 86 12.15 5.10 -6.17
C PRO A 86 13.68 4.97 -6.13
N SER A 87 14.40 5.98 -6.65
CA SER A 87 15.86 5.99 -6.59
C SER A 87 16.32 6.34 -5.17
N GLN A 88 17.09 5.43 -4.54
CA GLN A 88 17.72 5.73 -3.26
C GLN A 88 18.69 6.91 -3.38
N GLU A 89 19.43 7.03 -4.49
CA GLU A 89 20.37 8.16 -4.70
C GLU A 89 19.65 9.52 -4.73
N VAL A 90 18.45 9.59 -5.33
CA VAL A 90 17.60 10.80 -5.25
C VAL A 90 17.21 11.10 -3.80
N LEU A 91 16.82 10.08 -3.04
CA LEU A 91 16.44 10.24 -1.64
C LEU A 91 17.60 10.73 -0.77
N GLU A 92 18.80 10.19 -1.00
CA GLU A 92 20.04 10.61 -0.32
C GLU A 92 20.33 12.11 -0.59
N ILE A 93 20.20 12.55 -1.85
CA ILE A 93 20.39 13.97 -2.19
C ILE A 93 19.34 14.84 -1.47
N LEU A 94 18.06 14.45 -1.50
CA LEU A 94 17.02 15.22 -0.84
C LEU A 94 17.27 15.35 0.67
N VAL A 95 17.54 14.25 1.35
CA VAL A 95 17.80 14.23 2.81
C VAL A 95 19.07 15.02 3.15
N ALA A 96 20.15 14.87 2.37
CA ALA A 96 21.40 15.62 2.56
C ALA A 96 21.19 17.15 2.46
N HIS A 97 20.18 17.59 1.71
CA HIS A 97 19.80 18.98 1.56
C HIS A 97 18.59 19.39 2.44
N GLY A 98 18.30 18.62 3.49
CA GLY A 98 17.34 19.01 4.54
C GLY A 98 15.89 18.64 4.26
N TRP A 99 15.61 17.78 3.28
CA TRP A 99 14.28 17.23 3.10
C TRP A 99 13.89 16.35 4.30
N ASP A 100 12.74 16.64 4.92
CA ASP A 100 12.23 15.85 6.04
C ASP A 100 11.58 14.56 5.52
N ILE A 101 12.12 13.41 5.91
CA ILE A 101 11.61 12.09 5.55
C ILE A 101 10.17 11.83 6.04
N ASN A 102 9.75 12.56 7.07
CA ASN A 102 8.41 12.50 7.64
C ASN A 102 7.45 13.54 7.03
N THR A 103 7.87 14.24 5.97
CA THR A 103 7.01 15.18 5.22
C THR A 103 5.72 14.46 4.80
N PRO A 104 4.54 14.94 5.21
CA PRO A 104 3.28 14.31 4.84
C PRO A 104 2.98 14.54 3.36
N GLY A 105 2.75 13.46 2.61
CA GLY A 105 2.12 13.55 1.29
C GLY A 105 0.60 13.53 1.38
N VAL A 106 -0.07 13.48 0.22
CA VAL A 106 -1.50 13.15 0.16
C VAL A 106 -1.67 11.73 0.68
N GLY A 107 -2.08 11.64 1.95
CA GLY A 107 -2.48 10.41 2.61
C GLY A 107 -1.39 9.58 3.27
N SER A 108 -0.10 9.87 3.11
CA SER A 108 0.98 9.13 3.78
C SER A 108 2.37 9.76 3.62
N THR A 109 3.33 9.37 4.48
CA THR A 109 4.77 9.68 4.35
C THR A 109 5.46 8.72 3.35
N LEU A 110 6.76 8.93 3.08
CA LEU A 110 7.53 8.08 2.17
C LEU A 110 7.52 6.61 2.56
N LEU A 111 7.76 6.30 3.84
CA LEU A 111 7.85 4.94 4.37
C LEU A 111 6.65 4.07 3.96
N TRP A 112 5.45 4.64 4.00
CA TRP A 112 4.19 3.95 3.64
C TRP A 112 4.03 3.69 2.14
N ARG A 113 4.70 4.47 1.30
CA ARG A 113 4.63 4.32 -0.17
C ARG A 113 5.66 3.33 -0.70
N VAL A 114 6.66 2.98 0.11
CA VAL A 114 7.75 2.09 -0.27
C VAL A 114 7.71 0.75 0.46
N VAL A 115 6.62 0.42 1.16
CA VAL A 115 6.45 -0.85 1.91
C VAL A 115 6.66 -2.12 1.07
N THR A 116 6.60 -2.02 -0.26
CA THR A 116 6.89 -3.13 -1.19
C THR A 116 8.38 -3.36 -1.41
N TYR A 117 9.24 -2.41 -1.01
CA TYR A 117 10.68 -2.42 -1.25
C TYR A 117 11.41 -2.49 0.10
N HIS A 118 11.72 -3.71 0.55
CA HIS A 118 12.34 -3.97 1.85
C HIS A 118 13.56 -3.09 2.13
N ASP A 119 14.46 -2.94 1.17
CA ASP A 119 15.68 -2.15 1.34
C ASP A 119 15.42 -0.65 1.46
N LEU A 120 14.40 -0.11 0.78
CA LEU A 120 13.98 1.29 1.00
C LEU A 120 13.24 1.48 2.32
N VAL A 121 12.49 0.48 2.78
CA VAL A 121 11.90 0.51 4.14
C VAL A 121 13.01 0.59 5.17
N LYS A 122 14.01 -0.30 5.07
CA LYS A 122 15.18 -0.27 5.94
C LYS A 122 15.88 1.08 5.90
N TRP A 123 16.15 1.59 4.69
CA TRP A 123 16.77 2.90 4.52
C TRP A 123 15.94 4.03 5.18
N CYS A 124 14.61 4.01 5.02
CA CYS A 124 13.75 5.01 5.63
C CYS A 124 13.84 4.98 7.17
N LEU A 125 13.80 3.78 7.76
CA LEU A 125 13.91 3.61 9.21
C LEU A 125 15.28 4.05 9.73
N ASP A 126 16.37 3.68 9.03
CA ASP A 126 17.74 4.12 9.35
C ASP A 126 17.88 5.66 9.34
N HIS A 127 17.03 6.35 8.58
CA HIS A 127 16.98 7.83 8.47
C HIS A 127 15.88 8.47 9.32
N GLY A 128 15.31 7.75 10.28
CA GLY A 128 14.36 8.31 11.27
C GLY A 128 12.93 8.47 10.75
N ALA A 129 12.53 7.72 9.73
CA ALA A 129 11.13 7.63 9.35
C ALA A 129 10.29 7.03 10.47
N LYS A 130 9.14 7.64 10.72
CA LYS A 130 8.19 7.18 11.73
C LYS A 130 7.25 6.13 11.17
N VAL A 131 7.10 5.03 11.91
CA VAL A 131 6.15 3.95 11.61
C VAL A 131 4.70 4.37 11.85
N ASP A 132 4.48 5.35 12.72
CA ASP A 132 3.19 5.97 12.95
C ASP A 132 3.01 7.24 12.10
N ILE A 133 1.80 7.44 11.59
CA ILE A 133 1.40 8.75 11.06
C ILE A 133 0.48 9.35 12.11
N PRO A 134 0.76 10.56 12.62
CA PRO A 134 -0.17 11.29 13.46
C PRO A 134 -1.54 11.38 12.78
N ASP A 135 -2.59 11.10 13.53
CA ASP A 135 -3.97 11.07 13.05
C ASP A 135 -4.27 12.16 12.01
N TYR A 136 -4.79 11.75 10.87
CA TYR A 136 -5.31 12.67 9.86
C TYR A 136 -6.41 13.51 10.52
N GLN A 137 -6.15 14.81 10.74
CA GLN A 137 -7.19 15.72 11.18
C GLN A 137 -8.36 15.66 10.19
N PRO A 138 -9.61 15.60 10.66
CA PRO A 138 -10.75 15.46 9.77
C PRO A 138 -10.79 16.61 8.77
N GLU A 139 -11.04 16.30 7.51
CA GLU A 139 -11.12 17.30 6.45
C GLU A 139 -12.37 18.16 6.69
N VAL A 140 -12.16 19.46 6.90
CA VAL A 140 -13.25 20.43 7.04
C VAL A 140 -13.43 21.12 5.68
N ILE A 141 -14.48 20.74 4.94
CA ILE A 141 -14.88 21.42 3.70
C ILE A 141 -16.03 22.36 4.06
N GLY A 142 -15.72 23.65 4.20
CA GLY A 142 -16.68 24.65 4.70
C GLY A 142 -17.08 24.36 6.14
N ASN A 143 -18.36 24.16 6.39
CA ASN A 143 -18.95 23.80 7.69
C ASN A 143 -19.24 22.29 7.80
N VAL A 144 -18.73 21.48 6.85
CA VAL A 144 -18.85 20.02 6.87
C VAL A 144 -17.51 19.41 7.29
N THR A 145 -17.46 18.88 8.51
CA THR A 145 -16.38 17.98 8.94
C THR A 145 -16.63 16.60 8.33
N ARG A 146 -15.88 16.23 7.27
CA ARG A 146 -15.87 14.85 6.80
C ARG A 146 -14.96 14.03 7.70
N ARG A 147 -15.58 13.28 8.60
CA ARG A 147 -14.93 12.12 9.22
C ARG A 147 -15.09 10.95 8.24
N ASN A 148 -14.02 10.59 7.53
CA ASN A 148 -13.96 9.24 6.98
C ASN A 148 -13.90 8.30 8.18
N HIS A 149 -15.02 7.66 8.52
CA HIS A 149 -15.22 6.87 9.73
C HIS A 149 -14.44 5.53 9.77
N MET A 150 -13.32 5.42 9.05
CA MET A 150 -12.42 4.27 9.11
C MET A 150 -11.06 4.76 9.59
N PRO A 151 -10.52 4.25 10.71
CA PRO A 151 -9.11 4.48 11.03
C PRO A 151 -8.28 3.98 9.85
N ARG A 152 -7.22 4.69 9.47
CA ARG A 152 -6.34 4.19 8.40
C ARG A 152 -5.77 2.82 8.81
N PRO A 153 -5.52 1.91 7.85
CA PRO A 153 -4.67 0.77 8.11
C PRO A 153 -3.40 1.20 8.83
N THR A 154 -2.91 0.36 9.73
CA THR A 154 -1.55 0.49 10.25
C THR A 154 -0.53 0.21 9.14
N ILE A 155 0.73 0.60 9.36
CA ILE A 155 1.78 0.32 8.36
C ILE A 155 2.05 -1.18 8.23
N LEU A 156 1.84 -1.96 9.30
CA LEU A 156 1.82 -3.41 9.25
C LEU A 156 0.68 -3.92 8.36
N GLY A 157 -0.51 -3.32 8.43
CA GLY A 157 -1.59 -3.59 7.48
C GLY A 157 -1.23 -3.31 6.02
N ALA A 158 -0.51 -2.22 5.76
CA ALA A 158 -0.02 -1.89 4.42
C ALA A 158 1.03 -2.92 3.93
N ALA A 159 1.99 -3.28 4.78
CA ALA A 159 3.00 -4.29 4.50
C ALA A 159 2.39 -5.67 4.28
N ALA A 160 1.43 -6.10 5.12
CA ALA A 160 0.70 -7.34 4.94
C ALA A 160 -0.03 -7.41 3.59
N SER A 161 -0.59 -6.28 3.14
CA SER A 161 -1.24 -6.18 1.84
C SER A 161 -0.28 -6.14 0.64
N GLN A 162 0.97 -5.69 0.76
CA GLN A 162 1.79 -5.38 -0.42
C GLN A 162 3.28 -5.72 -0.31
N GLY A 163 3.84 -5.72 0.90
CA GLY A 163 5.24 -6.02 1.18
C GLY A 163 5.49 -7.49 1.55
N SER A 164 6.76 -7.83 1.75
CA SER A 164 7.18 -9.18 2.14
C SER A 164 7.08 -9.40 3.66
N ILE A 165 7.26 -10.64 4.11
CA ILE A 165 7.29 -10.99 5.54
C ILE A 165 8.47 -10.28 6.22
N GLU A 166 9.63 -10.21 5.56
CA GLU A 166 10.81 -9.53 6.09
C GLU A 166 10.55 -8.03 6.31
N THR A 167 9.78 -7.39 5.43
CA THR A 167 9.35 -6.00 5.65
C THR A 167 8.38 -5.86 6.81
N LEU A 168 7.43 -6.80 6.96
CA LEU A 168 6.50 -6.81 8.08
C LEU A 168 7.24 -6.95 9.41
N GLU A 169 8.17 -7.89 9.50
CA GLU A 169 8.99 -8.16 10.69
C GLU A 169 9.86 -6.95 11.04
N LEU A 170 10.55 -6.36 10.06
CA LEU A 170 11.37 -5.16 10.26
C LEU A 170 10.55 -3.98 10.82
N LEU A 171 9.33 -3.78 10.32
CA LEU A 171 8.43 -2.75 10.84
C LEU A 171 7.96 -3.08 12.26
N ALA A 172 7.66 -4.35 12.55
CA ALA A 172 7.26 -4.79 13.89
C ALA A 172 8.39 -4.61 14.92
N GLU A 173 9.65 -4.86 14.54
CA GLU A 173 10.83 -4.56 15.36
C GLU A 173 10.93 -3.07 15.73
N HIS A 174 10.41 -2.19 14.87
CA HIS A 174 10.32 -0.75 15.10
C HIS A 174 9.01 -0.34 15.80
N MET A 175 8.35 -1.28 16.49
CA MET A 175 7.13 -1.06 17.26
C MET A 175 5.96 -0.53 16.41
N ALA A 176 5.93 -0.86 15.12
CA ALA A 176 4.80 -0.52 14.27
C ALA A 176 3.51 -1.15 14.85
N PRO A 177 2.39 -0.40 14.87
CA PRO A 177 1.16 -0.90 15.45
C PRO A 177 0.61 -2.08 14.65
N LEU A 178 0.28 -3.16 15.37
CA LEU A 178 -0.41 -4.33 14.82
C LEU A 178 -1.88 -4.27 15.23
N ASP A 179 -2.77 -4.32 14.25
CA ASP A 179 -4.21 -4.37 14.48
C ASP A 179 -4.87 -5.52 13.69
N PRO A 180 -6.04 -6.04 14.13
CA PRO A 180 -6.68 -7.19 13.49
C PRO A 180 -7.04 -7.00 12.00
N ARG A 181 -7.16 -5.76 11.51
CA ARG A 181 -7.39 -5.44 10.10
C ARG A 181 -6.19 -5.84 9.22
N THR A 182 -5.01 -6.00 9.80
CA THR A 182 -3.81 -6.47 9.09
C THR A 182 -4.08 -7.79 8.36
N LEU A 183 -4.74 -8.75 9.02
CA LEU A 183 -5.15 -10.01 8.40
C LEU A 183 -6.21 -9.80 7.31
N HIS A 184 -7.18 -8.91 7.55
CA HIS A 184 -8.24 -8.60 6.59
C HIS A 184 -7.68 -8.04 5.28
N LEU A 185 -6.69 -7.15 5.36
CA LEU A 185 -6.04 -6.55 4.19
C LEU A 185 -5.17 -7.54 3.42
N ALA A 186 -4.47 -8.45 4.12
CA ALA A 186 -3.74 -9.55 3.49
C ALA A 186 -4.69 -10.47 2.71
N VAL A 187 -5.80 -10.86 3.33
CA VAL A 187 -6.83 -11.69 2.70
C VAL A 187 -7.48 -10.98 1.52
N GLU A 188 -7.84 -9.70 1.66
CA GLU A 188 -8.36 -8.90 0.55
C GLU A 188 -7.36 -8.89 -0.63
N ARG A 189 -6.07 -8.67 -0.37
CA ARG A 189 -5.07 -8.72 -1.43
C ARG A 189 -4.98 -10.11 -2.08
N ALA A 190 -4.95 -11.17 -1.28
CA ALA A 190 -4.91 -12.54 -1.79
C ALA A 190 -6.10 -12.83 -2.71
N THR A 191 -7.31 -12.36 -2.37
CA THR A 191 -8.49 -12.51 -3.25
C THR A 191 -8.30 -11.80 -4.59
N ILE A 192 -7.69 -10.61 -4.61
CA ILE A 192 -7.44 -9.84 -5.83
C ILE A 192 -6.39 -10.55 -6.70
N LEU A 193 -5.38 -11.17 -6.09
CA LEU A 193 -4.28 -11.85 -6.78
C LEU A 193 -4.57 -13.30 -7.15
N ALA A 194 -5.70 -13.85 -6.72
CA ALA A 194 -6.05 -15.23 -6.97
C ALA A 194 -6.05 -15.53 -8.49
N PRO A 195 -5.48 -16.68 -8.91
CA PRO A 195 -5.40 -17.05 -10.31
C PRO A 195 -6.80 -17.22 -10.90
N ARG A 196 -6.95 -17.09 -12.22
CA ARG A 196 -8.21 -17.51 -12.85
C ARG A 196 -8.31 -19.03 -12.87
N GLU A 197 -9.51 -19.53 -13.10
CA GLU A 197 -9.72 -20.97 -13.27
C GLU A 197 -8.84 -21.51 -14.42
N GLY A 198 -8.03 -22.53 -14.11
CA GLY A 198 -7.08 -23.14 -15.05
C GLY A 198 -5.73 -22.43 -15.18
N GLU A 199 -5.51 -21.32 -14.46
CA GLU A 199 -4.20 -20.65 -14.40
C GLU A 199 -3.40 -21.09 -13.17
N GLU A 200 -2.07 -21.14 -13.32
CA GLU A 200 -1.15 -21.38 -12.21
C GLU A 200 -1.08 -20.16 -11.28
N PRO A 201 -0.92 -20.36 -9.96
CA PRO A 201 -0.77 -19.26 -9.01
C PRO A 201 0.46 -18.40 -9.30
N SER A 202 0.29 -17.07 -9.27
CA SER A 202 1.42 -16.15 -9.39
C SER A 202 2.29 -16.16 -8.12
N PRO A 203 3.60 -15.83 -8.21
CA PRO A 203 4.45 -15.68 -7.03
C PRO A 203 3.87 -14.70 -6.00
N SER A 204 3.24 -13.61 -6.46
CA SER A 204 2.60 -12.63 -5.58
C SER A 204 1.42 -13.21 -4.80
N TYR A 205 0.63 -14.12 -5.40
CA TYR A 205 -0.45 -14.80 -4.70
C TYR A 205 0.10 -15.76 -3.64
N THR A 206 1.10 -16.58 -3.99
CA THR A 206 1.75 -17.50 -3.06
C THR A 206 2.35 -16.76 -1.86
N GLU A 207 3.04 -15.65 -2.11
CA GLU A 207 3.61 -14.80 -1.06
C GLU A 207 2.52 -14.20 -0.14
N ARG A 208 1.34 -13.86 -0.68
CA ARG A 208 0.21 -13.43 0.16
C ARG A 208 -0.34 -14.56 1.02
N LEU A 209 -0.38 -15.79 0.52
CA LEU A 209 -0.78 -16.94 1.34
C LEU A 209 0.22 -17.17 2.47
N ASP A 210 1.51 -17.07 2.19
CA ASP A 210 2.56 -17.20 3.22
C ASP A 210 2.48 -16.08 4.26
N MET A 211 2.22 -14.84 3.83
CA MET A 211 1.92 -13.73 4.73
C MET A 211 0.71 -14.03 5.63
N ILE A 212 -0.40 -14.57 5.08
CA ILE A 212 -1.60 -14.93 5.86
C ILE A 212 -1.27 -16.03 6.89
N ARG A 213 -0.51 -17.05 6.48
CA ARG A 213 -0.05 -18.11 7.39
C ARG A 213 0.78 -17.52 8.52
N HIS A 214 1.75 -16.67 8.20
CA HIS A 214 2.60 -16.00 9.18
C HIS A 214 1.80 -15.14 10.16
N LEU A 215 0.83 -14.35 9.67
CA LEU A 215 0.00 -13.50 10.51
C LEU A 215 -0.84 -14.29 11.54
N ILE A 216 -1.30 -15.49 11.17
CA ILE A 216 -2.09 -16.33 12.08
C ILE A 216 -1.18 -17.16 13.00
N ASP A 217 -0.18 -17.84 12.43
CA ASP A 217 0.61 -18.83 13.16
C ASP A 217 1.72 -18.21 14.01
N VAL A 218 2.30 -17.10 13.55
CA VAL A 218 3.44 -16.44 14.20
C VAL A 218 2.98 -15.19 14.94
N ALA A 219 2.27 -14.29 14.26
CA ALA A 219 1.77 -13.06 14.88
C ALA A 219 0.52 -13.28 15.76
N GLY A 220 -0.09 -14.48 15.71
CA GLY A 220 -1.20 -14.86 16.58
C GLY A 220 -2.50 -14.10 16.31
N LEU A 221 -2.69 -13.56 15.10
CA LEU A 221 -3.94 -12.88 14.76
C LEU A 221 -5.09 -13.89 14.70
N ASP A 222 -6.19 -13.54 15.36
CA ASP A 222 -7.42 -14.34 15.35
C ASP A 222 -7.99 -14.42 13.92
N VAL A 223 -8.05 -15.63 13.36
CA VAL A 223 -8.63 -15.90 12.03
C VAL A 223 -10.11 -15.53 11.95
N ASN A 224 -10.78 -15.45 13.10
CA ASN A 224 -12.18 -15.07 13.24
C ASN A 224 -12.37 -13.62 13.71
N ALA A 225 -11.28 -12.83 13.75
CA ALA A 225 -11.33 -11.44 14.17
C ALA A 225 -12.41 -10.67 13.40
N ARG A 226 -13.16 -9.85 14.14
CA ARG A 226 -14.29 -9.09 13.60
C ARG A 226 -13.88 -7.64 13.47
N GLU A 227 -13.80 -7.13 12.26
CA GLU A 227 -13.51 -5.72 12.02
C GLU A 227 -14.77 -4.98 11.55
N PRO A 228 -15.23 -3.94 12.26
CA PRO A 228 -16.32 -3.12 11.77
C PRO A 228 -15.92 -2.38 10.48
N LYS A 229 -16.63 -2.67 9.38
CA LYS A 229 -16.71 -1.86 8.15
C LYS A 229 -15.55 -1.98 7.14
N VAL A 230 -14.75 -3.04 7.15
CA VAL A 230 -13.91 -3.35 5.97
C VAL A 230 -14.83 -3.88 4.87
N GLY A 231 -15.12 -3.06 3.85
CA GLY A 231 -15.96 -3.50 2.74
C GLY A 231 -17.45 -3.62 3.09
N SER A 232 -18.00 -2.66 3.84
CA SER A 232 -19.44 -2.33 4.05
C SER A 232 -20.42 -3.43 4.48
N THR A 233 -20.12 -4.73 4.36
CA THR A 233 -21.05 -5.85 4.60
C THR A 233 -20.38 -7.15 5.11
N CYS A 234 -19.05 -7.25 5.10
CA CYS A 234 -18.28 -8.43 5.54
C CYS A 234 -17.23 -8.06 6.59
N ASN A 235 -17.24 -8.72 7.74
CA ASN A 235 -16.41 -8.30 8.89
C ASN A 235 -15.42 -9.37 9.38
N THR A 236 -15.29 -10.52 8.72
CA THR A 236 -14.29 -11.54 9.05
C THR A 236 -13.41 -11.84 7.84
N PRO A 237 -12.16 -12.33 8.03
CA PRO A 237 -11.29 -12.72 6.93
C PRO A 237 -11.95 -13.70 5.95
N LEU A 238 -12.63 -14.73 6.46
CA LEU A 238 -13.34 -15.69 5.62
C LEU A 238 -14.50 -15.06 4.83
N CYS A 239 -15.24 -14.10 5.41
CA CYS A 239 -16.29 -13.36 4.68
C CYS A 239 -15.69 -12.55 3.53
N ILE A 240 -14.55 -11.88 3.74
CA ILE A 240 -13.84 -11.15 2.68
C ILE A 240 -13.44 -12.10 1.55
N ALA A 241 -12.93 -13.29 1.88
CA ALA A 241 -12.50 -14.28 0.90
C ALA A 241 -13.65 -14.70 -0.04
N VAL A 242 -14.84 -14.97 0.52
CA VAL A 242 -15.97 -15.51 -0.24
C VAL A 242 -16.94 -14.45 -0.77
N GLY A 243 -16.82 -13.21 -0.30
CA GLY A 243 -17.75 -12.10 -0.58
C GLY A 243 -17.43 -11.27 -1.82
N ARG A 244 -16.62 -11.78 -2.75
CA ARG A 244 -16.33 -11.10 -4.03
C ARG A 244 -16.89 -11.90 -5.20
N LEU A 245 -17.54 -11.17 -6.12
CA LEU A 245 -17.86 -11.68 -7.45
C LEU A 245 -16.58 -11.64 -8.30
N ASN A 246 -15.82 -12.73 -8.32
CA ASN A 246 -14.71 -12.87 -9.25
C ASN A 246 -14.70 -14.29 -9.87
N HIS A 247 -14.18 -14.38 -11.10
CA HIS A 247 -13.91 -15.65 -11.78
C HIS A 247 -12.55 -16.24 -11.35
N GLN A 248 -12.15 -15.97 -10.11
CA GLN A 248 -10.84 -16.35 -9.60
C GLN A 248 -10.96 -17.62 -8.75
N ASN A 249 -9.92 -18.43 -8.78
CA ASN A 249 -9.76 -19.62 -7.96
C ASN A 249 -9.02 -19.25 -6.68
N PHE A 250 -9.78 -18.95 -5.63
CA PHE A 250 -9.27 -18.69 -4.28
C PHE A 250 -9.53 -19.87 -3.32
N GLN A 251 -9.65 -21.10 -3.85
CA GLN A 251 -9.91 -22.28 -3.03
C GLN A 251 -8.81 -22.51 -1.98
N GLU A 252 -7.54 -22.36 -2.38
CA GLU A 252 -6.42 -22.52 -1.44
C GLU A 252 -6.46 -21.48 -0.31
N LEU A 253 -6.85 -20.23 -0.62
CA LEU A 253 -7.03 -19.19 0.41
C LEU A 253 -8.11 -19.58 1.42
N VAL A 254 -9.26 -20.09 0.95
CA VAL A 254 -10.32 -20.59 1.84
C VAL A 254 -9.81 -21.76 2.68
N ASP A 255 -9.06 -22.68 2.08
CA ASP A 255 -8.49 -23.83 2.77
C ASP A 255 -7.50 -23.40 3.87
N VAL A 256 -6.63 -22.42 3.59
CA VAL A 256 -5.68 -21.87 4.56
C VAL A 256 -6.39 -21.28 5.78
N LEU A 257 -7.46 -20.52 5.56
CA LEU A 257 -8.26 -19.92 6.64
C LEU A 257 -9.01 -21.00 7.43
N MET A 258 -9.68 -21.91 6.72
CA MET A 258 -10.45 -22.99 7.35
C MET A 258 -9.54 -23.89 8.18
N ASP A 259 -8.40 -24.36 7.64
CA ASP A 259 -7.44 -25.22 8.34
C ASP A 259 -6.87 -24.57 9.62
N ARG A 260 -6.97 -23.24 9.76
CA ARG A 260 -6.62 -22.47 10.96
C ARG A 260 -7.79 -22.11 11.87
N GLY A 261 -8.98 -22.66 11.61
CA GLY A 261 -10.15 -22.54 12.48
C GLY A 261 -11.11 -21.41 12.11
N ALA A 262 -11.08 -20.91 10.86
CA ALA A 262 -12.11 -19.98 10.41
C ALA A 262 -13.50 -20.62 10.51
N ASP A 263 -14.44 -19.93 11.14
CA ASP A 263 -15.82 -20.40 11.31
C ASP A 263 -16.71 -19.82 10.20
N PRO A 264 -17.21 -20.65 9.26
CA PRO A 264 -18.05 -20.20 8.16
C PRO A 264 -19.44 -19.71 8.60
N ASN A 265 -19.88 -20.12 9.79
CA ASN A 265 -21.18 -19.78 10.37
C ASN A 265 -21.10 -18.66 11.42
N LEU A 266 -19.91 -18.15 11.71
CA LEU A 266 -19.72 -17.09 12.69
C LEU A 266 -20.60 -15.90 12.33
N ASN A 267 -21.45 -15.50 13.28
CA ASN A 267 -22.30 -14.35 13.09
C ASN A 267 -21.40 -13.12 12.96
N CYS A 268 -21.34 -12.48 11.79
CA CYS A 268 -20.48 -11.31 11.55
C CYS A 268 -21.21 -9.97 11.65
N LYS A 269 -22.52 -9.96 11.99
CA LYS A 269 -23.27 -8.73 12.31
C LYS A 269 -22.82 -8.09 13.61
N THR A 270 -22.39 -6.84 13.55
CA THR A 270 -21.99 -6.05 14.72
C THR A 270 -23.17 -5.40 15.45
N GLN A 271 -24.32 -5.27 14.77
CA GLN A 271 -25.61 -4.85 15.34
C GLN A 271 -26.75 -5.60 14.63
N GLU A 272 -27.87 -5.86 15.32
CA GLU A 272 -29.00 -6.66 14.77
C GLU A 272 -29.58 -6.07 13.47
N ASP A 273 -29.66 -4.73 13.40
CA ASP A 273 -30.21 -3.97 12.27
C ASP A 273 -29.17 -3.47 11.26
N ALA A 274 -27.89 -3.83 11.42
CA ALA A 274 -26.85 -3.38 10.50
C ALA A 274 -27.02 -4.06 9.12
N PRO A 275 -26.97 -3.30 8.00
CA PRO A 275 -26.87 -3.90 6.68
C PRO A 275 -25.56 -4.71 6.60
N GLY A 276 -25.68 -6.01 6.31
CA GLY A 276 -24.54 -6.93 6.28
C GLY A 276 -24.99 -8.39 6.25
N TRP A 277 -24.09 -9.26 5.80
CA TRP A 277 -24.37 -10.70 5.78
C TRP A 277 -24.21 -11.27 7.18
N PRO A 278 -25.04 -12.23 7.61
CA PRO A 278 -24.91 -12.81 8.94
C PRO A 278 -23.68 -13.72 9.06
N SER A 279 -23.19 -14.33 7.99
CA SER A 279 -22.02 -15.21 8.05
C SER A 279 -21.33 -15.34 6.70
N ALA A 280 -20.14 -15.95 6.68
CA ALA A 280 -19.44 -16.26 5.43
C ALA A 280 -20.27 -17.22 4.55
N MET A 281 -21.03 -18.15 5.13
CA MET A 281 -21.96 -19.02 4.36
C MET A 281 -23.00 -18.22 3.59
N VAL A 282 -23.69 -17.28 4.25
CA VAL A 282 -24.73 -16.47 3.59
C VAL A 282 -24.11 -15.50 2.58
N CYS A 283 -22.91 -14.99 2.89
CA CYS A 283 -22.16 -14.20 1.94
C CYS A 283 -21.81 -15.01 0.68
N ALA A 284 -21.31 -16.24 0.85
CA ALA A 284 -20.94 -17.13 -0.24
C ALA A 284 -22.15 -17.57 -1.09
N GLU A 285 -23.31 -17.75 -0.47
CA GLU A 285 -24.58 -17.98 -1.16
C GLU A 285 -24.93 -16.83 -2.08
N THR A 286 -24.85 -15.60 -1.57
CA THR A 286 -25.21 -14.41 -2.34
C THR A 286 -24.26 -14.17 -3.51
N HIS A 287 -22.97 -14.44 -3.33
CA HIS A 287 -21.93 -14.20 -4.34
C HIS A 287 -21.67 -15.43 -5.24
N GLY A 288 -22.42 -16.52 -5.07
CA GLY A 288 -22.27 -17.74 -5.90
C GLY A 288 -21.02 -18.58 -5.59
N THR A 289 -20.31 -18.29 -4.50
CA THR A 289 -19.06 -18.95 -4.09
C THR A 289 -19.29 -20.09 -3.08
N LYS A 290 -20.55 -20.38 -2.73
CA LYS A 290 -20.95 -21.44 -1.78
C LYS A 290 -20.28 -22.78 -2.02
N LYS A 291 -20.12 -23.19 -3.29
CA LYS A 291 -19.52 -24.49 -3.65
C LYS A 291 -18.08 -24.62 -3.14
N ILE A 292 -17.29 -23.54 -3.23
CA ILE A 292 -15.90 -23.51 -2.77
C ILE A 292 -15.86 -23.70 -1.25
N LEU A 293 -16.70 -22.94 -0.53
CA LEU A 293 -16.76 -23.01 0.93
C LEU A 293 -17.26 -24.37 1.43
N GLN A 294 -18.28 -24.95 0.78
CA GLN A 294 -18.80 -26.27 1.13
C GLN A 294 -17.77 -27.38 0.89
N ALA A 295 -17.02 -27.30 -0.21
CA ALA A 295 -15.94 -28.24 -0.49
C ALA A 295 -14.84 -28.19 0.60
N ALA A 296 -14.49 -26.98 1.06
CA ALA A 296 -13.54 -26.81 2.16
C ALA A 296 -14.07 -27.42 3.47
N MET A 297 -15.33 -27.17 3.82
CA MET A 297 -15.97 -27.77 5.00
C MET A 297 -15.97 -29.29 4.97
N ASN A 298 -16.30 -29.90 3.83
CA ASN A 298 -16.32 -31.36 3.68
C ASN A 298 -14.93 -31.97 3.91
N ARG A 299 -13.90 -31.37 3.30
CA ARG A 299 -12.50 -31.82 3.49
C ARG A 299 -12.04 -31.69 4.95
N GLN A 300 -12.49 -30.67 5.67
CA GLN A 300 -12.19 -30.57 7.10
C GLN A 300 -12.86 -31.66 7.94
N ALA A 301 -14.12 -31.96 7.64
CA ALA A 301 -14.85 -33.03 8.33
C ALA A 301 -14.18 -34.40 8.11
N GLU A 302 -13.69 -34.66 6.90
CA GLU A 302 -12.90 -35.86 6.57
C GLU A 302 -11.61 -35.93 7.40
N LYS A 303 -10.80 -34.87 7.42
CA LYS A 303 -9.56 -34.79 8.23
C LYS A 303 -9.81 -34.99 9.73
N GLN A 304 -10.95 -34.52 10.25
CA GLN A 304 -11.33 -34.70 11.67
C GLN A 304 -11.81 -36.13 11.97
N GLY A 305 -12.46 -36.79 11.01
CA GLY A 305 -12.87 -38.18 11.11
C GLY A 305 -11.68 -39.15 11.10
N GLU A 306 -10.70 -38.92 10.23
CA GLU A 306 -9.47 -39.73 10.16
C GLU A 306 -8.62 -39.64 11.44
N LYS A 307 -8.44 -38.43 11.98
CA LYS A 307 -7.71 -38.24 13.26
C LYS A 307 -8.37 -38.95 14.46
N ARG A 308 -9.69 -39.15 14.43
CA ARG A 308 -10.40 -39.94 15.45
C ARG A 308 -10.27 -41.44 15.25
N GLY A 309 -10.14 -41.91 14.00
CA GLY A 309 -9.95 -43.33 13.69
C GLY A 309 -8.55 -43.87 14.01
N ASP A 310 -7.51 -43.03 13.99
CA ASP A 310 -6.13 -43.40 14.32
C ASP A 310 -5.81 -43.35 15.83
N THR A 311 -6.78 -43.00 16.68
CA THR A 311 -6.63 -42.93 18.15
C THR A 311 -7.46 -43.97 18.92
N ASP A 312 -8.15 -44.86 18.20
CA ASP A 312 -8.87 -46.05 18.72
C ASP A 312 -8.05 -47.33 18.52
#